data_AF-A0A2P4T0L1-F1
#
_entry.id   AF-A0A2P4T0L1-F1
#
_cell.length_a   1.000
_cell.length_b   1.000
_cell.length_c   1.000
_cell.angle_alpha   90.00
_cell.angle_beta   90.00
_cell.angle_gamma   90.00
#
_symmetry.space_group_name_H-M   'P 1'
#
loop_
_entity.id
_entity.type
_entity.pdbx_description
1 polymer ?
#
loop_
_entity_poly.entity_id
_entity_poly.type
_entity_poly.pdbx_seq_one_letter_code
_entity_poly.pdbx_strand_id
1 'polypeptide(L)'
;AELSLQKEQLQLKIIEVEDEVDKWQKERDRIKNYTTNEKATVDQHFKELIRDLERQRDEVKAALDQREKIASENVKEIVDELEERAKLLREDKENREQIHQISDSVLFLQEFGALMRNYVPPPSLPTYSVLLEGESMSPSMGLLRDDLLNVCMRHVEKICKADLGRNFIERNHMENGKVTQRCPIRGQSPAQQLAG
;
A
#
# COMPACT_ATOMS: atom_id res chain seq x y z
N ALA A 1 -73.86 -10.28 31.77
CA ALA A 1 -72.70 -11.15 32.05
C ALA A 1 -71.80 -11.31 30.83
N GLU A 2 -72.37 -11.72 29.69
CA GLU A 2 -71.61 -12.03 28.46
C GLU A 2 -70.82 -10.86 27.85
N LEU A 3 -71.41 -9.65 27.80
CA LEU A 3 -70.70 -8.45 27.32
C LEU A 3 -69.47 -8.09 28.18
N SER A 4 -69.50 -8.38 29.49
CA SER A 4 -68.37 -8.10 30.39
C SER A 4 -67.21 -9.06 30.12
N LEU A 5 -67.53 -10.33 29.90
CA LEU A 5 -66.55 -11.37 29.55
C LEU A 5 -65.88 -11.07 28.19
N GLN A 6 -66.67 -10.63 27.20
CA GLN A 6 -66.13 -10.24 25.90
C GLN A 6 -65.18 -9.02 25.99
N LYS A 7 -65.50 -8.03 26.83
CA LYS A 7 -64.62 -6.88 27.08
C LYS A 7 -63.29 -7.29 27.71
N GLU A 8 -63.31 -8.21 28.68
CA GLU A 8 -62.11 -8.73 29.33
C GLU A 8 -61.23 -9.53 28.36
N GLN A 9 -61.84 -10.39 27.52
CA GLN A 9 -61.12 -11.12 26.48
C GLN A 9 -60.45 -10.19 25.45
N LEU A 10 -61.14 -9.12 25.05
CA LEU A 10 -60.56 -8.11 24.17
C LEU A 10 -59.40 -7.36 24.85
N GLN A 11 -59.54 -7.02 26.13
CA GLN A 11 -58.49 -6.36 26.90
C GLN A 11 -57.22 -7.21 26.97
N LEU A 12 -57.36 -8.51 27.25
CA LEU A 12 -56.24 -9.46 27.25
C LEU A 12 -55.61 -9.58 25.86
N LYS A 13 -56.42 -9.59 24.80
CA LYS A 13 -55.90 -9.67 23.43
C LYS A 13 -55.16 -8.40 23.01
N ILE A 14 -55.60 -7.23 23.47
CA ILE A 14 -54.89 -5.97 23.24
C ILE A 14 -53.50 -6.03 23.89
N ILE A 15 -53.42 -6.43 25.17
CA ILE A 15 -52.14 -6.56 25.88
C ILE A 15 -51.20 -7.53 25.16
N GLU A 16 -51.70 -8.70 24.74
CA GLU A 16 -50.90 -9.69 23.99
C GLU A 16 -50.34 -9.10 22.68
N VAL A 17 -51.13 -8.28 21.97
CA VAL A 17 -50.70 -7.61 20.74
C VAL A 17 -49.69 -6.50 21.04
N GLU A 18 -49.89 -5.71 22.09
CA GLU A 18 -48.96 -4.66 22.52
C GLU A 18 -47.59 -5.25 22.91
N ASP A 19 -47.57 -6.35 23.67
CA ASP A 19 -46.34 -7.07 24.03
C ASP A 19 -45.58 -7.60 22.80
N GLU A 20 -46.30 -8.15 21.81
CA GLU A 20 -45.68 -8.58 20.55
C GLU A 20 -45.15 -7.38 19.74
N VAL A 21 -45.86 -6.25 19.72
CA VAL A 21 -45.36 -5.02 19.08
C VAL A 21 -44.05 -4.57 19.72
N ASP A 22 -43.97 -4.51 21.04
CA ASP A 22 -42.76 -4.11 21.76
C ASP A 22 -41.58 -5.06 21.50
N LYS A 23 -41.85 -6.37 21.44
CA LYS A 23 -40.86 -7.38 21.06
C LYS A 23 -40.33 -7.15 19.65
N TRP A 24 -41.19 -6.89 18.67
CA TRP A 24 -40.76 -6.59 17.30
C TRP A 24 -40.02 -5.26 17.17
N GLN A 25 -40.37 -4.25 17.98
CA GLN A 25 -39.60 -3.00 18.04
C GLN A 25 -38.18 -3.24 18.56
N LYS A 26 -38.01 -4.04 19.62
CA LYS A 26 -36.69 -4.42 20.14
C LYS A 26 -35.87 -5.21 19.11
N GLU A 27 -36.50 -6.13 18.38
CA GLU A 27 -35.80 -6.90 17.35
C GLU A 27 -35.37 -6.02 16.17
N ARG A 28 -36.21 -5.05 15.76
CA ARG A 28 -35.82 -4.03 14.77
C ARG A 28 -34.58 -3.24 15.22
N ASP A 29 -34.56 -2.80 16.47
CA ASP A 29 -33.43 -2.02 16.99
C ASP A 29 -32.16 -2.87 17.09
N ARG A 30 -32.31 -4.16 17.45
CA ARG A 30 -31.21 -5.13 17.42
C ARG A 30 -30.63 -5.30 16.01
N ILE A 31 -31.47 -5.46 14.99
CA ILE A 31 -31.02 -5.56 13.59
C ILE A 31 -30.26 -4.29 13.16
N LYS A 32 -30.77 -3.11 13.54
CA LYS A 32 -30.14 -1.82 13.24
C LYS A 32 -28.76 -1.71 13.89
N ASN A 33 -28.64 -2.06 15.16
CA ASN A 33 -27.37 -2.03 15.89
C ASN A 33 -26.38 -3.04 15.30
N TYR A 34 -26.83 -4.26 15.02
CA TYR A 34 -26.01 -5.28 14.36
C TYR A 34 -25.44 -4.77 13.03
N THR A 35 -26.30 -4.26 12.15
CA THR A 35 -25.89 -3.71 10.85
C THR A 35 -24.91 -2.55 10.99
N THR A 36 -25.10 -1.69 11.99
CA THR A 36 -24.22 -0.54 12.25
C THR A 36 -22.83 -1.01 12.69
N ASN A 37 -22.78 -2.00 13.58
CA ASN A 37 -21.52 -2.58 14.04
C ASN A 37 -20.78 -3.31 12.91
N GLU A 38 -21.46 -4.09 12.08
CA GLU A 38 -20.83 -4.76 10.93
C GLU A 38 -20.25 -3.76 9.93
N LYS A 39 -20.96 -2.64 9.66
CA LYS A 39 -20.42 -1.56 8.82
C LYS A 39 -19.15 -0.95 9.42
N ALA A 40 -19.15 -0.67 10.72
CA ALA A 40 -17.98 -0.15 11.40
C ALA A 40 -16.78 -1.12 11.36
N THR A 41 -17.04 -2.43 11.47
CA THR A 41 -16.01 -3.47 11.31
C THR A 41 -15.43 -3.47 9.90
N VAL A 42 -16.27 -3.37 8.86
CA VAL A 42 -15.80 -3.25 7.47
C VAL A 42 -14.90 -2.03 7.31
N ASP A 43 -15.36 -0.86 7.76
CA ASP A 43 -14.59 0.39 7.66
C ASP A 43 -13.24 0.28 8.38
N GLN A 44 -13.22 -0.32 9.57
CA GLN A 44 -12.01 -0.51 10.35
C GLN A 44 -11.00 -1.41 9.64
N HIS A 45 -11.43 -2.55 9.08
CA HIS A 45 -10.53 -3.45 8.36
C HIS A 45 -9.96 -2.82 7.08
N PHE A 46 -10.77 -2.08 6.32
CA PHE A 46 -10.25 -1.37 5.15
C PHE A 46 -9.27 -0.27 5.55
N LYS A 47 -9.53 0.44 6.64
CA LYS A 47 -8.60 1.45 7.16
C LYS A 47 -7.26 0.85 7.58
N GLU A 48 -7.27 -0.31 8.23
CA GLU A 48 -6.04 -1.04 8.59
C GLU A 48 -5.28 -1.49 7.34
N LEU A 49 -5.98 -2.09 6.37
CA LEU A 49 -5.38 -2.53 5.12
C LEU A 49 -4.71 -1.37 4.35
N ILE A 50 -5.37 -0.22 4.26
CA ILE A 50 -4.80 0.97 3.61
C ILE A 50 -3.52 1.40 4.31
N ARG A 51 -3.50 1.44 5.65
CA ARG A 51 -2.31 1.81 6.42
C ARG A 51 -1.14 0.85 6.17
N ASP A 52 -1.42 -0.45 6.09
CA ASP A 52 -0.39 -1.44 5.79
C ASP A 52 0.15 -1.31 4.36
N LEU A 53 -0.72 -1.04 3.38
CA LEU A 53 -0.31 -0.79 2.00
C LEU A 53 0.52 0.50 1.87
N GLU A 54 0.16 1.55 2.61
CA GLU A 54 0.95 2.79 2.67
C GLU A 54 2.33 2.54 3.27
N ARG A 55 2.41 1.77 4.36
CA ARG A 55 3.69 1.37 4.96
C ARG A 55 4.57 0.61 3.97
N GLN A 56 4.02 -0.39 3.27
CA GLN A 56 4.75 -1.16 2.26
C GLN A 56 5.24 -0.28 1.09
N ARG A 57 4.40 0.67 0.63
CA ARG A 57 4.81 1.66 -0.38
C ARG A 57 6.01 2.48 0.11
N ASP A 58 5.96 2.94 1.35
CA ASP A 58 7.02 3.78 1.90
C ASP A 58 8.32 3.00 2.15
N GLU A 59 8.22 1.71 2.49
CA GLU A 59 9.37 0.80 2.55
C GLU A 59 10.06 0.64 1.18
N VAL A 60 9.29 0.45 0.11
CA VAL A 60 9.84 0.36 -1.26
C VAL A 60 10.52 1.67 -1.67
N LYS A 61 9.92 2.81 -1.35
CA LYS A 61 10.53 4.14 -1.62
C LYS A 61 11.82 4.33 -0.84
N ALA A 62 11.82 4.03 0.45
CA ALA A 62 13.02 4.14 1.28
C ALA A 62 14.17 3.25 0.77
N ALA A 63 13.86 2.05 0.27
CA ALA A 63 14.85 1.18 -0.36
C ALA A 63 15.42 1.78 -1.66
N LEU A 64 14.60 2.45 -2.46
CA LEU A 64 15.05 3.18 -3.66
C LEU A 64 15.95 4.37 -3.29
N ASP A 65 15.54 5.18 -2.31
CA ASP A 65 16.31 6.33 -1.84
C ASP A 65 17.67 5.87 -1.29
N GLN A 66 17.70 4.78 -0.53
CA GLN A 66 18.95 4.22 -0.01
C GLN A 66 19.87 3.71 -1.13
N ARG A 67 19.29 3.07 -2.17
CA ARG A 67 20.06 2.63 -3.34
C ARG A 67 20.67 3.81 -4.08
N GLU A 68 19.89 4.87 -4.30
CA GLU A 68 20.37 6.12 -4.92
C GLU A 68 21.51 6.74 -4.11
N LYS A 69 21.33 6.83 -2.79
CA LYS A 69 22.33 7.39 -1.88
C LYS A 69 23.67 6.64 -1.98
N ILE A 70 23.64 5.32 -1.88
CA ILE A 70 24.85 4.49 -1.98
C ILE A 70 25.54 4.68 -3.33
N ALA A 71 24.76 4.64 -4.43
CA ALA A 71 25.31 4.84 -5.77
C ALA A 71 25.96 6.23 -5.93
N SER A 72 25.32 7.26 -5.37
CA SER A 72 25.82 8.63 -5.41
C SER A 72 27.08 8.82 -4.56
N GLU A 73 27.15 8.18 -3.39
CA GLU A 73 28.35 8.19 -2.53
C GLU A 73 29.54 7.52 -3.24
N ASN A 74 29.32 6.37 -3.90
CA ASN A 74 30.35 5.71 -4.69
C ASN A 74 30.85 6.58 -5.86
N VAL A 75 29.93 7.24 -6.58
CA VAL A 75 30.30 8.17 -7.67
C VAL A 75 31.12 9.33 -7.13
N LYS A 76 30.75 9.87 -5.96
CA LYS A 76 31.50 10.95 -5.33
C LYS A 76 32.93 10.52 -4.99
N GLU A 77 33.11 9.34 -4.39
CA GLU A 77 34.45 8.81 -4.08
C GLU A 77 35.31 8.68 -5.34
N ILE A 78 34.74 8.16 -6.43
CA ILE A 78 35.43 8.09 -7.73
C ILE A 78 35.83 9.48 -8.24
N VAL A 79 34.94 10.46 -8.13
CA VAL A 79 35.23 11.83 -8.55
C VAL A 79 36.36 12.43 -7.69
N ASP A 80 36.29 12.27 -6.38
CA ASP A 80 37.30 12.79 -5.44
C ASP A 80 38.69 12.17 -5.73
N GLU A 81 38.77 10.86 -6.00
CA GLU A 81 40.01 10.18 -6.42
C GLU A 81 40.57 10.72 -7.75
N LEU A 82 39.70 10.94 -8.73
CA LEU A 82 40.09 11.46 -10.04
C LEU A 82 40.55 12.92 -9.96
N GLU A 83 39.92 13.74 -9.12
CA GLU A 83 40.30 15.13 -8.89
C GLU A 83 41.69 15.26 -8.24
N GLU A 84 41.97 14.45 -7.22
CA GLU A 84 43.29 14.44 -6.58
C GLU A 84 44.37 13.97 -7.55
N ARG A 85 44.08 12.93 -8.35
CA ARG A 85 45.01 12.48 -9.39
C ARG A 85 45.26 13.56 -10.44
N ALA A 86 44.23 14.27 -10.87
CA ALA A 86 44.37 15.38 -11.81
C ALA A 86 45.20 16.52 -11.22
N LYS A 87 45.10 16.78 -9.91
CA LYS A 87 45.91 17.77 -9.20
C LYS A 87 47.39 17.38 -9.18
N LEU A 88 47.72 16.15 -8.80
CA LEU A 88 49.10 15.64 -8.81
C LEU A 88 49.73 15.71 -10.21
N LEU A 89 48.97 15.39 -11.26
CA LEU A 89 49.43 15.50 -12.65
C LEU A 89 49.65 16.94 -13.09
N ARG A 90 48.85 17.90 -12.60
CA ARG A 90 49.08 19.33 -12.83
C ARG A 90 50.36 19.81 -12.16
N GLU A 91 50.60 19.42 -10.91
CA GLU A 91 51.82 19.76 -10.16
C GLU A 91 53.08 19.17 -10.83
N ASP A 92 53.03 17.90 -11.26
CA ASP A 92 54.13 17.28 -12.02
C ASP A 92 54.38 17.98 -13.36
N LYS A 93 53.31 18.36 -14.08
CA LYS A 93 53.43 19.15 -15.31
C LYS A 93 54.10 20.50 -15.04
N GLU A 94 53.67 21.23 -14.01
CA GLU A 94 54.22 22.54 -13.66
C GLU A 94 55.70 22.44 -13.28
N ASN A 95 56.09 21.45 -12.48
CA ASN A 95 57.50 21.20 -12.14
C ASN A 95 58.37 20.97 -13.39
N ARG A 96 57.85 20.23 -14.38
CA ARG A 96 58.55 20.00 -15.65
C ARG A 96 58.66 21.27 -16.50
N GLU A 97 57.62 22.10 -16.51
CA GLU A 97 57.65 23.41 -17.16
C GLU A 97 58.69 24.33 -16.51
N GLN A 98 58.84 24.31 -15.18
CA GLN A 98 59.88 25.07 -14.47
C GLN A 98 61.29 24.59 -14.85
N ILE A 99 61.54 23.28 -14.92
CA ILE A 99 62.83 22.72 -15.36
C ILE A 99 63.15 23.16 -16.80
N HIS A 100 62.16 23.16 -17.70
CA HIS A 100 62.33 23.62 -19.08
C HIS A 100 62.74 25.11 -19.16
N GLN A 101 62.34 25.94 -18.21
CA GLN A 101 62.70 27.37 -18.21
C GLN A 101 64.14 27.65 -17.73
N ILE A 102 64.88 26.65 -17.23
CA ILE A 102 66.27 26.82 -16.77
C ILE A 102 67.18 27.17 -17.96
N SER A 103 67.77 28.36 -17.93
CA SER A 103 68.66 28.84 -19.01
C SER A 103 70.11 28.35 -18.88
N ASP A 104 70.57 28.02 -17.66
CA ASP A 104 71.91 27.47 -17.44
C ASP A 104 71.94 26.00 -17.85
N SER A 105 72.73 25.68 -18.88
CA SER A 105 72.75 24.35 -19.48
C SER A 105 73.25 23.26 -18.53
N VAL A 106 74.17 23.58 -17.61
CA VAL A 106 74.72 22.60 -16.65
C VAL A 106 73.68 22.28 -15.58
N LEU A 107 73.05 23.32 -15.01
CA LEU A 107 71.98 23.18 -14.04
C LEU A 107 70.77 22.47 -14.64
N PHE A 108 70.37 22.82 -15.87
CA PHE A 108 69.31 22.14 -16.60
C PHE A 108 69.58 20.64 -16.72
N LEU A 109 70.77 20.25 -17.18
CA LEU A 109 71.13 18.83 -17.35
C LEU A 109 71.14 18.09 -16.02
N GLN A 110 71.54 18.74 -14.93
CA GLN A 110 71.52 18.16 -13.59
C GLN A 110 70.09 17.90 -13.09
N GLU A 111 69.22 18.91 -13.16
CA GLU A 111 67.82 18.82 -12.72
C GLU A 111 67.01 17.86 -13.61
N PHE A 112 67.17 17.97 -14.93
CA PHE A 112 66.54 17.06 -15.87
C PHE A 112 67.01 15.60 -15.68
N GLY A 113 68.31 15.39 -15.46
CA GLY A 113 68.87 14.08 -15.16
C GLY A 113 68.39 13.51 -13.83
N ALA A 114 68.13 14.35 -12.82
CA ALA A 114 67.49 13.94 -11.56
C ALA A 114 66.02 13.54 -11.78
N LEU A 115 65.26 14.34 -12.52
CA LEU A 115 63.86 14.05 -12.88
C LEU A 115 63.73 12.72 -13.63
N MET A 116 64.52 12.52 -14.69
CA MET A 116 64.43 11.32 -15.53
C MET A 116 64.80 10.03 -14.80
N ARG A 117 65.66 10.09 -13.78
CA ARG A 117 65.98 8.92 -12.93
C ARG A 117 64.78 8.43 -12.12
N ASN A 118 63.86 9.32 -11.78
CA ASN A 118 62.66 9.01 -11.00
C ASN A 118 61.39 9.00 -11.87
N TYR A 119 61.53 9.07 -13.20
CA TYR A 119 60.39 9.19 -14.10
C TYR A 119 59.56 7.89 -14.09
N VAL A 120 58.30 8.02 -13.69
CA VAL A 120 57.29 6.98 -13.80
C VAL A 120 56.15 7.53 -14.67
N PRO A 121 55.79 6.86 -15.78
CA PRO A 121 54.64 7.26 -16.59
C PRO A 121 53.37 7.26 -15.74
N PRO A 122 52.47 8.24 -15.93
CA PRO A 122 51.16 8.20 -15.29
C PRO A 122 50.45 6.87 -15.60
N PRO A 123 49.84 6.21 -14.60
CA PRO A 123 49.06 5.01 -14.86
C PRO A 123 47.87 5.32 -15.81
N SER A 124 47.26 4.29 -16.39
CA SER A 124 46.00 4.45 -17.14
C SER A 124 44.84 4.79 -16.20
N LEU A 125 43.78 5.37 -16.77
CA LEU A 125 42.54 5.59 -16.03
C LEU A 125 41.80 4.26 -15.85
N PRO A 126 41.20 4.04 -14.66
CA PRO A 126 40.23 2.96 -14.49
C PRO A 126 39.00 3.18 -15.38
N THR A 127 38.34 2.09 -15.77
CA THR A 127 37.07 2.12 -16.50
C THR A 127 35.93 1.87 -15.51
N TYR A 128 34.98 2.79 -15.46
CA TYR A 128 33.78 2.65 -14.64
C TYR A 128 32.55 2.45 -15.53
N SER A 129 31.62 1.61 -15.09
CA SER A 129 30.33 1.40 -15.75
C SER A 129 29.24 1.34 -14.69
N VAL A 130 28.14 2.06 -14.93
CA VAL A 130 26.97 2.05 -14.03
C VAL A 130 25.95 1.06 -14.59
N LEU A 131 25.57 0.09 -13.78
CA LEU A 131 24.49 -0.85 -14.09
C LEU A 131 23.26 -0.48 -13.25
N LEU A 132 22.22 0.00 -13.90
CA LEU A 132 20.94 0.31 -13.26
C LEU A 132 19.98 -0.86 -13.45
N GLU A 133 20.03 -1.84 -12.56
CA GLU A 133 19.06 -2.94 -12.57
C GLU A 133 17.72 -2.47 -11.95
N GLY A 134 16.60 -2.75 -12.62
CA GLY A 134 15.28 -2.32 -12.17
C GLY A 134 14.17 -2.29 -13.23
N GLU A 135 14.45 -2.68 -14.48
CA GLU A 135 13.45 -2.68 -15.56
C GLU A 135 12.20 -3.51 -15.26
N SER A 136 12.30 -4.50 -14.36
CA SER A 136 11.19 -5.35 -13.92
C SER A 136 10.33 -4.76 -12.80
N MET A 137 10.74 -3.65 -12.16
CA MET A 137 10.02 -3.08 -11.02
C MET A 137 8.64 -2.53 -11.44
N SER A 138 8.58 -1.76 -12.52
CA SER A 138 7.32 -1.18 -13.00
C SER A 138 6.29 -2.26 -13.37
N PRO A 139 6.66 -3.32 -14.15
CA PRO A 139 5.78 -4.47 -14.36
C PRO A 139 5.35 -5.17 -13.07
N SER A 140 6.27 -5.40 -12.13
CA SER A 140 5.97 -6.09 -10.87
C SER A 140 4.98 -5.33 -9.99
N MET A 141 5.09 -4.00 -9.93
CA MET A 141 4.12 -3.15 -9.23
C MET A 141 2.74 -3.16 -9.91
N GLY A 142 2.71 -3.26 -11.25
CA GLY A 142 1.48 -3.46 -12.00
C GLY A 142 0.77 -4.76 -11.62
N LEU A 143 1.52 -5.87 -11.57
CA LEU A 143 1.00 -7.18 -11.17
C LEU A 143 0.47 -7.17 -9.73
N LEU A 144 1.21 -6.57 -8.78
CA LEU A 144 0.77 -6.40 -7.40
C LEU A 144 -0.60 -5.70 -7.33
N ARG A 145 -0.77 -4.62 -8.08
CA ARG A 145 -2.05 -3.87 -8.14
C ARG A 145 -3.19 -4.75 -8.64
N ASP A 146 -2.97 -5.45 -9.75
CA ASP A 146 -3.99 -6.29 -10.37
C ASP A 146 -4.37 -7.48 -9.47
N ASP A 147 -3.40 -8.13 -8.85
CA ASP A 147 -3.64 -9.25 -7.93
C ASP A 147 -4.45 -8.83 -6.70
N LEU A 148 -4.08 -7.70 -6.07
CA LEU A 148 -4.81 -7.14 -4.94
C LEU A 148 -6.26 -6.83 -5.32
N LEU A 149 -6.48 -6.14 -6.45
CA LEU A 149 -7.81 -5.80 -6.92
C LEU A 149 -8.66 -7.06 -7.18
N ASN A 150 -8.10 -8.05 -7.86
CA ASN A 150 -8.78 -9.30 -8.19
C ASN A 150 -9.14 -10.11 -6.94
N VAL A 151 -8.27 -10.14 -5.93
CA VAL A 151 -8.57 -10.78 -4.63
C VAL A 151 -9.69 -10.03 -3.92
N CYS A 152 -9.60 -8.70 -3.81
CA CYS A 152 -10.62 -7.87 -3.16
C CYS A 152 -11.99 -8.05 -3.82
N MET A 153 -12.06 -7.97 -5.15
CA MET A 153 -13.31 -8.14 -5.89
C MET A 153 -13.96 -9.51 -5.63
N ARG A 154 -13.18 -10.59 -5.65
CA ARG A 154 -13.69 -11.95 -5.38
C ARG A 154 -14.26 -12.09 -3.97
N HIS A 155 -13.60 -11.52 -2.96
CA HIS A 155 -14.08 -11.57 -1.58
C HIS A 155 -15.36 -10.75 -1.39
N VAL A 156 -15.40 -9.53 -1.93
CA VAL A 156 -16.59 -8.66 -1.88
C VAL A 156 -17.78 -9.33 -2.57
N GLU A 157 -17.57 -9.89 -3.76
CA GLU A 157 -18.60 -10.60 -4.50
C GLU A 157 -19.18 -11.77 -3.69
N LYS A 158 -18.31 -12.57 -3.05
CA LYS A 158 -18.73 -13.69 -2.21
C LYS A 158 -19.60 -13.22 -1.04
N ILE A 159 -19.17 -12.19 -0.30
CA ILE A 159 -19.91 -11.66 0.86
C ILE A 159 -21.28 -11.12 0.42
N CYS A 160 -21.31 -10.31 -0.65
CA CYS A 160 -22.55 -9.71 -1.14
C CYS A 160 -23.55 -10.74 -1.66
N LYS A 161 -23.09 -11.82 -2.31
CA LYS A 161 -23.98 -12.84 -2.88
C LYS A 161 -24.36 -13.95 -1.88
N ALA A 162 -23.44 -14.43 -1.05
CA ALA A 162 -23.64 -15.62 -0.23
C ALA A 162 -24.12 -15.30 1.20
N ASP A 163 -23.65 -14.20 1.77
CA ASP A 163 -23.84 -13.88 3.19
C ASP A 163 -24.94 -12.83 3.39
N LEU A 164 -24.95 -11.78 2.57
CA LEU A 164 -25.96 -10.72 2.65
C LEU A 164 -27.29 -11.04 1.94
N GLY A 165 -27.34 -12.12 1.15
CA GLY A 165 -28.53 -12.51 0.39
C GLY A 165 -29.62 -13.24 1.19
N ARG A 166 -29.41 -13.51 2.48
CA ARG A 166 -30.35 -14.27 3.33
C ARG A 166 -31.25 -13.31 4.13
N ASN A 167 -32.56 -13.57 4.11
CA ASN A 167 -33.54 -12.77 4.86
C ASN A 167 -33.41 -13.00 6.38
N PHE A 168 -33.54 -11.94 7.18
CA PHE A 168 -33.44 -11.98 8.64
C PHE A 168 -34.69 -12.54 9.34
N ILE A 169 -35.85 -12.53 8.69
CA ILE A 169 -37.13 -12.86 9.31
C ILE A 169 -37.78 -14.03 8.57
N GLU A 170 -38.02 -15.12 9.30
CA GLU A 170 -38.90 -16.21 8.88
C GLU A 170 -40.28 -16.02 9.53
N ARG A 171 -41.32 -15.88 8.71
CA ARG A 171 -42.70 -15.84 9.20
C ARG A 171 -43.21 -17.27 9.37
N ASN A 172 -43.30 -17.74 10.61
CA ASN A 172 -44.00 -18.99 10.93
C ASN A 172 -45.48 -18.66 11.18
N HIS A 173 -46.35 -18.93 10.22
CA HIS A 173 -47.79 -18.89 10.42
C HIS A 173 -48.21 -20.20 11.13
N MET A 174 -48.68 -20.13 12.37
CA MET A 174 -49.50 -21.20 12.94
C MET A 174 -50.96 -20.83 12.75
N GLU A 175 -51.54 -21.26 11.63
CA GLU A 175 -53.00 -21.40 11.52
C GLU A 175 -53.27 -22.86 11.17
N ASN A 176 -53.84 -23.59 12.13
CA ASN A 176 -54.40 -24.94 11.98
C ASN A 176 -53.57 -25.94 11.15
N GLY A 177 -52.41 -26.35 11.69
CA GLY A 177 -51.85 -27.68 11.44
C GLY A 177 -51.30 -27.98 10.04
N LYS A 178 -51.06 -26.98 9.17
CA LYS A 178 -50.34 -27.20 7.90
C LYS A 178 -49.23 -26.18 7.71
N VAL A 179 -47.99 -26.67 7.69
CA VAL A 179 -46.80 -25.89 7.33
C VAL A 179 -46.79 -25.65 5.82
N THR A 180 -46.55 -24.41 5.38
CA THR A 180 -45.41 -23.95 4.57
C THR A 180 -45.85 -22.82 3.62
N GLN A 181 -45.44 -21.59 3.89
CA GLN A 181 -45.12 -20.64 2.81
C GLN A 181 -44.08 -19.64 3.30
N ARG A 182 -42.86 -19.76 2.76
CA ARG A 182 -41.83 -18.72 2.87
C ARG A 182 -42.25 -17.55 1.99
N CYS A 183 -42.82 -16.50 2.59
CA CYS A 183 -43.00 -15.23 1.91
C CYS A 183 -41.72 -14.40 2.08
N PRO A 184 -41.00 -14.06 1.00
CA PRO A 184 -39.89 -13.12 1.10
C PRO A 184 -40.43 -11.75 1.51
N ILE A 185 -39.86 -11.16 2.56
CA ILE A 185 -40.11 -9.75 2.87
C ILE A 185 -39.51 -8.94 1.73
N ARG A 186 -40.31 -8.04 1.15
CA ARG A 186 -39.95 -7.18 0.02
C ARG A 186 -38.78 -6.27 0.42
N GLY A 187 -37.55 -6.73 0.20
CA GLY A 187 -36.33 -5.92 0.25
C GLY A 187 -35.73 -5.88 -1.15
N GLN A 188 -35.67 -4.69 -1.76
CA GLN A 188 -35.00 -4.49 -3.04
C GLN A 188 -33.53 -4.92 -2.95
N SER A 189 -33.01 -5.49 -4.03
CA SER A 189 -31.59 -5.82 -4.16
C SER A 189 -30.74 -4.54 -3.97
N PRO A 190 -29.62 -4.59 -3.22
CA PRO A 190 -28.69 -3.46 -3.10
C PRO A 190 -28.18 -2.90 -4.44
N ALA A 191 -28.19 -3.71 -5.50
CA ALA A 191 -27.79 -3.31 -6.84
C ALA A 191 -28.70 -2.25 -7.48
N GLN A 192 -29.90 -2.00 -6.95
CA GLN A 192 -30.87 -1.06 -7.51
C GLN A 192 -30.87 0.32 -6.84
N GLN A 193 -30.11 0.54 -5.76
CA GLN A 193 -30.10 1.81 -5.02
C GLN A 193 -28.96 2.77 -5.40
N LEU A 194 -27.98 2.34 -6.20
CA LEU A 194 -26.85 3.18 -6.63
C LEU A 194 -27.06 3.88 -7.99
N ALA A 195 -28.28 3.83 -8.55
CA ALA A 195 -28.61 4.39 -9.87
C ALA A 195 -29.66 5.52 -9.81
N GLY A 196 -29.77 6.23 -8.68
CA GLY A 196 -30.68 7.37 -8.48
C GLY A 196 -29.94 8.64 -8.11
#